data_AF-A0A3S5AXG8-F1
#
_entry.id   AF-A0A3S5AXG8-F1
#
_cell.length_a   1.000
_cell.length_b   1.000
_cell.length_c   1.000
_cell.angle_alpha   90.00
_cell.angle_beta   90.00
_cell.angle_gamma   90.00
#
_symmetry.space_group_name_H-M   'P 1'
#
loop_
_entity.id
_entity.type
_entity.pdbx_description
1 polymer ?
#
loop_
_entity_poly.entity_id
_entity_poly.type
_entity_poly.pdbx_seq_one_letter_code
_entity_poly.pdbx_strand_id
1 'polypeptide(L)'
;MENINAFQDAIKKYGVPTTDIFQTVDLFEKKDIAQVTQCLFALGRTCQTHSDYTGPGLGPKLAVENKREFTEEQIKEGQNVISLQYGTNKGASQAGMSMGKQRMIND
;
A
#
# COMPACT_ATOMS: atom_id res chain seq x y z
N MET A 1 -12.82 31.15 -12.84
CA MET A 1 -11.81 30.60 -11.91
C MET A 1 -12.27 30.62 -10.46
N GLU A 2 -12.97 31.68 -10.00
CA GLU A 2 -13.48 31.80 -8.62
C GLU A 2 -14.27 30.58 -8.13
N ASN A 3 -15.23 30.05 -8.91
CA ASN A 3 -15.98 28.85 -8.55
C ASN A 3 -15.09 27.60 -8.36
N ILE A 4 -14.02 27.48 -9.16
CA ILE A 4 -13.08 26.35 -9.06
C ILE A 4 -12.28 26.46 -7.76
N ASN A 5 -11.81 27.67 -7.43
CA ASN A 5 -11.09 27.92 -6.19
C ASN A 5 -12.00 27.70 -4.97
N ALA A 6 -13.24 28.19 -5.00
CA ALA A 6 -14.23 27.97 -3.95
C ALA A 6 -14.51 26.47 -3.71
N PHE A 7 -14.62 25.69 -4.79
CA PHE A 7 -14.73 24.23 -4.70
C PHE A 7 -13.49 23.61 -4.05
N GLN A 8 -12.29 23.94 -4.54
CA GLN A 8 -11.03 23.41 -4.01
C GLN A 8 -10.88 23.71 -2.52
N ASP A 9 -11.20 24.93 -2.07
CA ASP A 9 -11.11 25.32 -0.68
C ASP A 9 -12.15 24.61 0.20
N ALA A 10 -13.36 24.41 -0.31
CA ALA A 10 -14.40 23.65 0.37
C ALA A 10 -13.98 22.19 0.60
N ILE A 11 -13.46 21.50 -0.43
CA ILE A 11 -13.08 20.09 -0.30
C ILE A 11 -11.82 19.89 0.53
N LYS A 12 -10.87 20.84 0.54
CA LYS A 12 -9.73 20.86 1.47
C LYS A 12 -10.22 20.90 2.91
N LYS A 13 -11.15 21.82 3.21
CA LYS A 13 -11.73 21.96 4.54
C LYS A 13 -12.57 20.73 4.93
N TYR A 14 -13.19 20.07 3.95
CA TYR A 14 -13.93 18.84 4.15
C TYR A 14 -13.04 17.63 4.50
N GLY A 15 -11.71 17.72 4.26
CA GLY A 15 -10.75 16.67 4.63
C GLY A 15 -10.19 15.88 3.46
N VAL A 16 -10.46 16.28 2.21
CA VAL A 16 -9.80 15.69 1.04
C VAL A 16 -8.30 16.04 1.07
N PRO A 17 -7.39 15.07 0.95
CA PRO A 17 -5.95 15.34 0.93
C PRO A 17 -5.57 16.30 -0.21
N THR A 18 -4.71 17.29 0.09
CA THR A 18 -4.30 18.30 -0.89
C THR A 18 -3.61 17.71 -2.13
N THR A 19 -2.99 16.53 -1.98
CA THR A 19 -2.35 15.78 -3.06
C THR A 19 -3.34 15.26 -4.11
N ASP A 20 -4.61 15.06 -3.73
CA ASP A 20 -5.65 14.56 -4.63
C ASP A 20 -6.42 15.69 -5.33
N ILE A 21 -6.15 16.94 -5.00
CA ILE A 21 -6.91 18.10 -5.49
C ILE A 21 -6.30 18.60 -6.80
N PHE A 22 -7.12 18.65 -7.85
CA PHE A 22 -6.73 19.16 -9.15
C PHE A 22 -6.42 20.67 -9.13
N GLN A 23 -5.57 21.13 -10.05
CA GLN A 23 -5.25 22.54 -10.25
C GLN A 23 -6.25 23.22 -11.19
N THR A 24 -6.41 24.54 -11.08
CA THR A 24 -7.42 25.28 -11.86
C THR A 24 -7.27 25.09 -13.38
N VAL A 25 -6.05 24.93 -13.89
CA VAL A 25 -5.76 24.67 -15.30
C VAL A 25 -6.24 23.30 -15.78
N ASP A 26 -6.28 22.30 -14.88
CA ASP A 26 -6.67 20.93 -15.22
C ASP A 26 -8.13 20.88 -15.70
N LEU A 27 -9.00 21.66 -15.07
CA LEU A 27 -10.41 21.80 -15.43
C LEU A 27 -10.66 22.94 -16.42
N PHE A 28 -10.12 24.14 -16.17
CA PHE A 28 -10.45 25.34 -16.96
C PHE A 28 -9.90 25.27 -18.39
N GLU A 29 -8.66 24.81 -18.55
CA GLU A 29 -8.01 24.64 -19.85
C GLU A 29 -8.12 23.19 -20.36
N LYS A 30 -8.76 22.31 -19.59
CA LYS A 30 -8.90 20.87 -19.88
C LYS A 30 -7.54 20.16 -20.05
N LYS A 31 -6.52 20.62 -19.33
CA LYS A 31 -5.17 20.07 -19.41
C LYS A 31 -5.10 18.63 -18.87
N ASP A 32 -5.88 18.34 -17.82
CA ASP A 32 -5.90 17.01 -17.19
C ASP A 32 -7.26 16.71 -16.53
N ILE A 33 -8.21 16.24 -17.34
CA ILE A 33 -9.53 15.83 -16.85
C ILE A 33 -9.46 14.53 -16.01
N ALA A 34 -8.40 13.74 -16.16
CA ALA A 34 -8.21 12.55 -15.35
C ALA A 34 -7.94 12.93 -13.89
N GLN A 35 -7.09 13.93 -13.63
CA GLN A 35 -6.86 14.46 -12.28
C GLN A 35 -8.14 15.03 -11.64
N VAL A 36 -8.97 15.73 -12.42
CA VAL A 36 -10.29 16.21 -11.95
C VAL A 36 -11.18 15.02 -11.54
N THR A 37 -11.19 13.97 -12.35
CA THR A 37 -11.97 12.76 -12.07
C THR A 37 -11.48 12.04 -10.81
N GLN A 38 -10.15 11.91 -10.63
CA GLN A 38 -9.56 11.33 -9.43
C GLN A 38 -9.90 12.13 -8.17
N CYS A 39 -9.89 13.47 -8.24
CA CYS A 39 -10.32 14.33 -7.16
C CYS A 39 -11.78 14.06 -6.75
N LEU A 40 -12.69 13.82 -7.70
CA LEU A 40 -14.08 13.48 -7.39
C LEU A 40 -14.21 12.12 -6.68
N PHE A 41 -13.43 11.11 -7.08
CA PHE A 41 -13.37 9.84 -6.36
C PHE A 41 -12.74 10.00 -4.96
N ALA A 42 -11.75 10.88 -4.82
CA ALA A 42 -11.14 11.20 -3.52
C ALA A 42 -12.12 11.92 -2.58
N LEU A 43 -12.98 12.80 -3.12
CA LEU A 43 -14.10 13.37 -2.39
C LEU A 43 -15.11 12.28 -2.01
N GLY A 44 -15.50 11.42 -2.95
CA GLY A 44 -16.45 10.33 -2.72
C GLY A 44 -16.05 9.36 -1.60
N ARG A 45 -14.77 8.97 -1.52
CA ARG A 45 -14.25 8.14 -0.42
C ARG A 45 -14.17 8.90 0.90
N THR A 46 -13.91 10.21 0.87
CA THR A 46 -13.90 11.06 2.07
C THR A 46 -15.31 11.25 2.62
N CYS A 47 -16.33 11.46 1.78
CA CYS A 47 -17.72 11.52 2.24
C CYS A 47 -18.14 10.25 3.01
N GLN A 48 -17.61 9.08 2.66
CA GLN A 48 -17.91 7.83 3.36
C GLN A 48 -17.31 7.73 4.77
N THR A 49 -16.34 8.58 5.14
CA THR A 49 -15.78 8.64 6.50
C THR A 49 -16.53 9.61 7.42
N HIS A 50 -17.38 10.45 6.85
CA HIS A 50 -18.20 11.43 7.56
C HIS A 50 -19.54 10.80 7.96
N SER A 51 -19.82 10.68 9.26
CA SER A 51 -21.04 10.05 9.77
C SER A 51 -22.31 10.86 9.52
N ASP A 52 -22.17 12.17 9.29
CA ASP A 52 -23.22 13.12 8.94
C ASP A 52 -23.63 13.04 7.46
N TYR A 53 -22.83 12.39 6.61
CA TYR A 53 -23.14 12.23 5.20
C TYR A 53 -24.10 11.05 4.97
N THR A 54 -25.34 11.36 4.59
CA THR A 54 -26.39 10.37 4.26
C THR A 54 -26.61 10.18 2.75
N GLY A 55 -25.74 10.75 1.91
CA GLY A 55 -25.84 10.66 0.46
C GLY A 55 -25.33 9.33 -0.10
N PRO A 56 -25.46 9.12 -1.43
CA PRO A 56 -24.89 7.93 -2.08
C PRO A 56 -23.37 7.92 -1.98
N GLY A 57 -22.79 6.72 -1.81
CA GLY A 57 -21.35 6.52 -1.84
C GLY A 57 -20.81 6.47 -3.27
N LEU A 58 -19.63 7.05 -3.47
CA LEU A 58 -18.88 6.98 -4.73
C LEU A 58 -17.49 6.39 -4.47
N GLY A 59 -17.16 5.32 -5.18
CA GLY A 59 -15.84 4.69 -5.11
C GLY A 59 -15.63 3.79 -3.88
N PRO A 60 -14.45 3.15 -3.79
CA PRO A 60 -14.13 2.25 -2.68
C PRO A 60 -13.99 3.01 -1.36
N LYS A 61 -14.27 2.31 -0.26
CA LYS A 61 -14.05 2.83 1.10
C LYS A 61 -12.55 3.04 1.33
N LEU A 62 -12.21 4.09 2.10
CA LEU A 62 -10.84 4.28 2.58
C LEU A 62 -10.44 3.06 3.43
N ALA A 63 -9.24 2.54 3.16
CA ALA A 63 -8.71 1.42 3.91
C ALA A 63 -8.47 1.85 5.36
N VAL A 64 -8.93 1.03 6.30
CA VAL A 64 -8.71 1.21 7.73
C VAL A 64 -7.56 0.30 8.15
N GLU A 65 -6.70 0.79 9.04
CA GLU A 65 -5.63 -0.01 9.62
C GLU A 65 -6.21 -1.24 10.33
N ASN A 66 -5.78 -2.43 9.91
CA ASN A 66 -6.13 -3.68 10.57
C ASN A 66 -5.01 -4.07 11.53
N LYS A 67 -5.04 -3.50 12.75
CA LYS A 67 -4.10 -3.87 13.81
C LYS A 67 -4.39 -5.29 14.25
N ARG A 68 -3.43 -6.19 14.02
CA ARG A 68 -3.48 -7.57 14.51
C ARG A 68 -2.54 -7.69 15.68
N GLU A 69 -3.09 -8.11 16.81
CA GLU A 69 -2.32 -8.43 17.99
C GLU A 69 -2.03 -9.93 17.98
N PHE A 70 -0.77 -10.28 18.22
CA PHE A 70 -0.33 -11.65 18.36
C PHE A 70 0.11 -11.88 19.80
N THR A 71 -0.17 -13.07 20.31
CA THR A 71 0.35 -13.49 21.61
C THR A 71 1.88 -13.61 21.56
N GLU A 72 2.55 -13.44 22.71
CA GLU A 72 4.00 -13.61 22.80
C GLU A 72 4.46 -14.99 22.31
N GLU A 73 3.66 -16.03 22.59
CA GLU A 73 3.90 -17.39 22.12
C GLU A 73 3.83 -17.49 20.60
N GLN A 74 2.84 -16.88 19.95
CA GLN A 74 2.75 -16.83 18.49
C GLN A 74 3.93 -16.06 17.85
N ILE A 75 4.38 -14.98 18.48
CA ILE A 75 5.56 -14.22 18.02
C ILE A 75 6.82 -15.09 18.13
N LYS A 76 6.97 -15.81 19.24
CA LYS A 76 8.10 -16.72 19.48
C LYS A 76 8.11 -17.90 18.50
N GLU A 77 6.97 -18.51 18.23
CA GLU A 77 6.85 -19.56 17.20
C GLU A 77 7.19 -19.01 15.81
N GLY A 78 6.78 -17.77 15.51
CA GLY A 78 7.12 -17.07 14.26
C GLY A 78 8.62 -16.89 14.05
N GLN A 79 9.42 -16.71 15.10
CA GLN A 79 10.89 -16.60 15.00
C GLN A 79 11.54 -17.89 14.50
N ASN A 80 10.90 -19.04 14.72
CA ASN A 80 11.39 -20.34 14.29
C ASN A 80 10.94 -20.72 12.86
N VAL A 81 10.05 -19.93 12.25
CA VAL A 81 9.57 -20.16 10.88
C VAL A 81 10.58 -19.61 9.87
N ILE A 82 11.28 -20.52 9.19
CA ILE A 82 12.24 -20.17 8.13
C ILE A 82 11.47 -19.75 6.87
N SER A 83 11.69 -18.52 6.40
CA SER A 83 11.05 -17.96 5.20
C SER A 83 11.31 -18.79 3.94
N LEU A 84 10.34 -18.85 3.02
CA LEU A 84 10.39 -19.65 1.78
C LEU A 84 11.63 -19.40 0.89
N GLN A 85 12.25 -18.23 1.00
CA GLN A 85 13.48 -17.85 0.27
C GLN A 85 14.74 -18.56 0.77
N TYR A 86 14.75 -19.13 1.98
CA TYR A 86 15.91 -19.85 2.52
C TYR A 86 16.08 -21.26 1.94
N GLY A 87 15.14 -21.70 1.08
CA GLY A 87 15.16 -23.03 0.50
C GLY A 87 14.91 -24.12 1.55
N THR A 88 14.31 -25.22 1.12
CA THR A 88 14.16 -26.38 1.99
C THR A 88 15.46 -27.17 2.00
N ASN A 89 16.09 -27.31 3.16
CA ASN A 89 17.22 -28.22 3.34
C ASN A 89 16.80 -29.71 3.24
N LYS A 90 15.49 -30.02 3.22
CA LYS A 90 15.00 -31.40 3.09
C LYS A 90 15.33 -32.06 1.75
N GLY A 91 15.67 -31.29 0.72
CA GLY A 91 16.14 -31.81 -0.58
C GLY A 91 17.65 -31.69 -0.82
N ALA A 92 18.36 -30.92 0.01
CA ALA A 92 19.79 -30.66 -0.13
C ALA A 92 20.54 -31.41 0.97
N SER A 93 20.54 -32.75 0.91
CA SER A 93 21.46 -33.52 1.74
C SER A 93 22.88 -33.33 1.20
N GLN A 94 23.82 -32.96 2.07
CA GLN A 94 25.27 -33.00 1.81
C GLN A 94 25.81 -34.45 1.62
N ALA A 95 24.95 -35.41 1.29
CA ALA A 95 25.36 -36.77 0.97
C ALA A 95 26.10 -36.74 -0.38
N GLY A 96 27.41 -36.98 -0.34
CA GLY A 96 28.28 -37.04 -1.54
C GLY A 96 29.18 -35.82 -1.77
N MET A 97 29.10 -34.76 -0.95
CA MET A 97 30.10 -33.67 -1.03
C MET A 97 31.40 -34.08 -0.32
N SER A 98 32.39 -34.54 -1.11
CA SER A 98 33.76 -34.75 -0.64
C SER A 98 34.54 -33.44 -0.71
N MET A 99 34.67 -32.75 0.42
CA MET A 99 35.52 -31.56 0.53
C MET A 99 36.96 -31.99 0.81
N GLY A 100 37.81 -31.86 -0.21
CA GLY A 100 39.25 -32.11 -0.11
C GLY A 100 39.67 -33.50 -0.59
N LYS A 101 40.09 -33.62 -1.85
CA LYS A 101 40.94 -34.73 -2.27
C LYS A 101 42.37 -34.46 -1.80
N GLN A 102 42.93 -35.35 -0.98
CA GLN A 102 44.36 -35.32 -0.65
C GLN A 102 45.16 -35.49 -1.95
N ARG A 103 46.04 -34.54 -2.26
CA ARG A 103 46.95 -34.64 -3.41
C ARG A 103 48.02 -35.68 -3.09
N MET A 104 48.17 -36.69 -3.93
CA MET A 104 49.32 -37.59 -3.85
C MET A 104 50.57 -36.84 -4.33
N ILE A 105 51.56 -36.72 -3.45
CA ILE A 105 52.92 -36.34 -3.83
C ILE A 105 53.70 -37.65 -3.79
N ASN A 106 54.22 -38.08 -4.94
CA ASN A 106 55.15 -39.19 -5.02
C ASN A 106 56.56 -38.63 -4.82
N ASP A 107 57.34 -39.29 -3.97
CA ASP A 107 58.76 -39.00 -3.72
C ASP A 107 59.63 -39.21 -4.98
#